data_AF-A0A699XI55-F1
#
_entry.id   AF-A0A699XI55-F1
#
_cell.length_a   1.000
_cell.length_b   1.000
_cell.length_c   1.000
_cell.angle_alpha   90.00
_cell.angle_beta   90.00
_cell.angle_gamma   90.00
#
_symmetry.space_group_name_H-M   'P 1'
#
loop_
_entity.id
_entity.type
_entity.pdbx_description
1 polymer ?
#
loop_
_entity_poly.entity_id
_entity_poly.type
_entity_poly.pdbx_seq_one_letter_code
_entity_poly.pdbx_strand_id
1 'polypeptide(L)'
;QQLNEQVVRGNGAKERNGGSKLKLRQLADPHEFEHWEKLVRAAEAQEGGLGRNSSPQAIAATRDTYDRFLARFPLFFGYWKKYADLEFSIA
;
A
#
# COMPACT_ATOMS: atom_id res chain seq x y z
N GLN A 1 -16.99 30.77 49.07
CA GLN A 1 -15.77 29.97 48.83
C GLN A 1 -15.86 28.79 49.76
N GLN A 2 -15.82 27.52 49.34
CA GLN A 2 -14.80 26.89 48.50
C GLN A 2 -15.41 25.61 47.89
N LEU A 3 -15.25 25.42 46.57
CA LEU A 3 -15.69 24.25 45.80
C LEU A 3 -14.83 23.03 46.16
N ASN A 4 -15.43 21.97 46.67
CA ASN A 4 -14.77 20.67 46.81
C ASN A 4 -15.10 19.79 45.60
N GLU A 5 -14.49 20.13 44.47
CA GLU A 5 -14.33 19.27 43.29
C GLU A 5 -13.42 18.09 43.65
N GLN A 6 -13.93 17.10 44.38
CA GLN A 6 -13.30 15.78 44.42
C GLN A 6 -13.78 14.96 43.24
N VAL A 7 -13.01 15.13 42.17
CA VAL A 7 -12.73 14.22 41.07
C VAL A 7 -13.15 12.77 41.37
N VAL A 8 -14.35 12.44 40.90
CA VAL A 8 -14.75 11.08 40.53
C VAL A 8 -13.89 10.65 39.34
N ARG A 9 -12.69 10.11 39.58
CA ARG A 9 -11.92 9.35 38.58
C ARG A 9 -11.27 8.14 39.24
N GLY A 10 -12.09 7.16 39.55
CA GLY A 10 -11.65 5.82 39.89
C GLY A 10 -12.55 4.78 39.23
N ASN A 11 -11.96 3.96 38.36
CA ASN A 11 -12.43 2.63 37.95
C ASN A 11 -13.66 2.54 37.03
N GLY A 12 -13.40 2.73 35.74
CA GLY A 12 -14.15 2.11 34.66
C GLY A 12 -13.18 1.74 33.56
N ALA A 13 -12.61 0.54 33.66
CA ALA A 13 -11.66 -0.03 32.71
C ALA A 13 -12.29 -0.12 31.31
N LYS A 14 -12.21 0.96 30.53
CA LYS A 14 -12.60 0.95 29.12
C LYS A 14 -11.42 0.50 28.28
N GLU A 15 -11.35 -0.82 28.16
CA GLU A 15 -11.03 -1.52 26.93
C GLU A 15 -9.72 -1.11 26.24
N ARG A 16 -8.68 -1.87 26.62
CA ARG A 16 -7.58 -2.29 25.75
C ARG A 16 -8.07 -2.56 24.31
N ASN A 17 -7.95 -1.61 23.40
CA ASN A 17 -7.64 -1.88 21.97
C ASN A 17 -7.31 -0.59 21.20
N GLY A 18 -6.17 0.03 21.51
CA GLY A 18 -5.68 1.23 20.82
C GLY A 18 -4.43 1.03 19.97
N GLY A 19 -3.82 -0.16 19.99
CA GLY A 19 -2.51 -0.41 19.35
C GLY A 19 -2.56 -1.17 18.01
N SER A 20 -3.71 -1.74 17.63
CA SER A 20 -3.78 -2.65 16.47
C SER A 20 -4.49 -2.06 15.25
N LYS A 21 -5.03 -0.84 15.35
CA LYS A 21 -5.86 -0.23 14.29
C LYS A 21 -5.09 0.36 13.10
N LEU A 22 -3.75 0.46 13.15
CA LEU A 22 -2.99 1.03 12.04
C LEU A 22 -2.50 0.01 11.01
N LYS A 23 -2.47 -1.29 11.33
CA LYS A 23 -1.96 -2.30 10.39
C LYS A 23 -3.05 -3.06 9.60
N LEU A 24 -4.32 -2.86 9.93
CA LEU A 24 -5.43 -3.58 9.29
C LEU A 24 -6.14 -2.79 8.18
N ARG A 25 -5.84 -1.50 7.99
CA ARG A 25 -6.39 -0.73 6.85
C ARG A 25 -5.72 -1.06 5.51
N GLN A 26 -4.57 -1.73 5.50
CA GLN A 26 -3.92 -2.22 4.27
C GLN A 26 -4.57 -3.49 3.70
N LEU A 27 -5.56 -4.06 4.39
CA LEU A 27 -6.25 -5.28 3.98
C LEU A 27 -7.72 -5.04 3.62
N ALA A 28 -8.14 -3.79 3.45
CA ALA A 28 -9.44 -3.47 2.88
C ALA A 28 -9.40 -3.80 1.38
N ASP A 29 -9.72 -5.06 1.10
CA ASP A 29 -9.99 -5.71 -0.18
C ASP A 29 -8.96 -5.50 -1.31
N PRO A 30 -7.87 -6.30 -1.32
CA PRO A 30 -6.97 -6.43 -2.48
C PRO A 30 -7.62 -7.09 -3.72
N HIS A 31 -8.96 -7.12 -3.80
CA HIS A 31 -9.72 -7.76 -4.88
C HIS A 31 -10.23 -6.78 -5.94
N GLU A 32 -10.17 -5.47 -5.69
CA GLU A 32 -10.61 -4.49 -6.68
C GLU A 32 -9.46 -4.08 -7.59
N PHE A 33 -9.69 -4.22 -8.90
CA PHE A 33 -8.77 -3.75 -9.95
C PHE A 33 -8.33 -2.29 -9.71
N GLU A 34 -9.21 -1.45 -9.17
CA GLU A 34 -8.92 -0.05 -8.85
C GLU A 34 -7.76 0.10 -7.85
N HIS A 35 -7.66 -0.79 -6.86
CA HIS A 35 -6.55 -0.73 -5.89
C HIS A 35 -5.22 -1.07 -6.56
N TRP A 36 -5.22 -2.11 -7.40
CA TRP A 36 -4.04 -2.50 -8.17
C TRP A 36 -3.66 -1.46 -9.21
N GLU A 37 -4.62 -0.82 -9.86
CA GLU A 37 -4.36 0.27 -10.81
C GLU A 37 -3.67 1.44 -10.11
N LYS A 38 -4.17 1.84 -8.93
CA LYS A 38 -3.51 2.86 -8.10
C LYS A 38 -2.09 2.45 -7.68
N LEU A 39 -1.87 1.19 -7.33
CA LEU A 39 -0.54 0.67 -6.97
C LEU A 39 0.41 0.68 -8.17
N VAL A 40 -0.01 0.17 -9.33
CA VAL A 40 0.78 0.17 -10.56
C VAL A 40 1.12 1.61 -10.95
N ARG A 41 0.14 2.51 -10.90
CA ARG A 41 0.34 3.93 -11.22
C ARG A 41 1.27 4.63 -10.23
N ALA A 42 1.17 4.31 -8.95
CA ALA A 42 2.09 4.82 -7.92
C ALA A 42 3.50 4.28 -8.10
N ALA A 43 3.63 3.01 -8.49
CA ALA A 43 4.91 2.38 -8.82
C ALA A 43 5.53 3.02 -10.07
N GLU A 44 4.78 3.18 -11.17
CA GLU A 44 5.23 3.86 -12.39
C GLU A 44 5.62 5.33 -12.13
N ALA A 45 4.93 6.00 -11.20
CA ALA A 45 5.21 7.39 -10.82
C ALA A 45 6.37 7.54 -9.82
N GLN A 46 6.93 6.45 -9.28
CA GLN A 46 8.09 6.54 -8.41
C GLN A 46 9.25 7.22 -9.13
N GLU A 47 9.88 8.18 -8.45
CA GLU A 47 11.05 8.92 -8.92
C GLU A 47 10.81 9.73 -10.22
N GLY A 48 9.54 10.00 -10.57
CA GLY A 48 9.17 10.74 -11.78
C GLY A 48 9.13 9.88 -13.05
N GLY A 49 9.18 8.55 -12.90
CA GLY A 49 9.19 7.58 -13.98
C GLY A 49 10.26 6.53 -13.76
N LEU A 50 9.87 5.25 -13.73
CA LEU A 50 10.84 4.17 -13.62
C LEU A 50 11.74 4.07 -14.88
N GLY A 51 13.04 3.97 -14.67
CA GLY A 51 14.04 3.71 -15.71
C GLY A 51 15.33 3.13 -15.13
N ARG A 52 16.37 2.96 -15.96
CA ARG A 52 17.68 2.39 -15.54
C ARG A 52 18.37 3.11 -14.41
N ASN A 53 18.14 4.42 -14.28
CA ASN A 53 18.76 5.24 -13.24
C ASN A 53 17.95 5.25 -11.94
N SER A 54 16.77 4.61 -11.91
CA SER A 54 15.93 4.55 -10.73
C SER A 54 16.57 3.69 -9.64
N SER A 55 16.23 4.01 -8.39
CA SER A 55 16.69 3.24 -7.25
C SER A 55 16.28 1.75 -7.37
N PRO A 56 17.15 0.79 -7.00
CA PRO A 56 16.84 -0.65 -7.10
C PRO A 56 15.62 -1.07 -6.26
N GLN A 57 15.32 -0.31 -5.20
CA GLN A 57 14.11 -0.50 -4.40
C GLN A 57 12.82 -0.13 -5.17
N ALA A 58 12.84 0.94 -5.98
CA ALA A 58 11.70 1.33 -6.81
C ALA A 58 11.44 0.31 -7.93
N ILE A 59 12.52 -0.19 -8.54
CA ILE A 59 12.49 -1.29 -9.50
C ILE A 59 11.87 -2.55 -8.87
N ALA A 60 12.36 -2.96 -7.70
CA ALA A 60 11.84 -4.12 -7.00
C ALA A 60 10.37 -3.95 -6.59
N ALA A 61 9.96 -2.77 -6.12
CA ALA A 61 8.57 -2.47 -5.75
C ALA A 61 7.62 -2.55 -6.95
N THR A 62 8.05 -2.03 -8.09
CA THR A 62 7.28 -2.10 -9.34
C THR A 62 7.17 -3.55 -9.82
N ARG A 63 8.27 -4.31 -9.81
CA ARG A 63 8.26 -5.74 -10.14
C ARG A 63 7.30 -6.54 -9.26
N ASP A 64 7.36 -6.38 -7.95
CA ASP A 64 6.46 -7.06 -7.00
C ASP A 64 4.99 -6.68 -7.23
N THR A 65 4.73 -5.41 -7.57
CA THR A 65 3.37 -4.93 -7.87
C THR A 65 2.81 -5.58 -9.14
N TYR A 66 3.60 -5.60 -10.23
CA TYR A 66 3.19 -6.24 -11.48
C TYR A 66 3.06 -7.76 -11.34
N ASP A 67 3.98 -8.43 -10.65
CA ASP A 67 3.93 -9.88 -10.43
C ASP A 67 2.64 -10.30 -9.74
N ARG A 68 2.29 -9.64 -8.63
CA ARG A 68 1.04 -9.92 -7.90
C ARG A 68 -0.20 -9.55 -8.70
N PHE A 69 -0.16 -8.43 -9.43
CA PHE A 69 -1.27 -7.98 -10.26
C PHE A 69 -1.54 -8.97 -11.40
N LEU A 70 -0.50 -9.39 -12.12
CA LEU A 70 -0.60 -10.31 -13.25
C LEU A 70 -0.90 -11.73 -12.80
N ALA A 71 -0.42 -12.15 -11.62
CA ALA A 71 -0.82 -13.42 -10.99
C ALA A 71 -2.32 -13.43 -10.65
N ARG A 72 -2.90 -12.28 -10.30
CA ARG A 72 -4.33 -12.13 -10.01
C ARG A 72 -5.18 -11.99 -11.28
N PHE A 73 -4.67 -11.28 -12.28
CA PHE A 73 -5.36 -10.92 -13.51
C PHE A 73 -4.55 -11.36 -14.76
N PRO A 74 -4.35 -12.66 -14.98
CA PRO A 74 -3.48 -13.16 -16.05
C PRO A 74 -3.98 -12.81 -17.46
N LEU A 75 -5.26 -12.46 -17.61
CA LEU A 75 -5.88 -12.08 -18.88
C LEU A 75 -5.58 -10.64 -19.32
N PHE A 76 -4.82 -9.86 -18.55
CA PHE A 76 -4.48 -8.47 -18.91
C PHE A 76 -3.18 -8.39 -19.72
N PHE A 77 -3.22 -8.86 -20.97
CA PHE A 77 -2.08 -8.86 -21.90
C PHE A 77 -1.45 -7.47 -22.12
N GLY A 78 -2.23 -6.39 -22.02
CA GLY A 78 -1.70 -5.03 -22.11
C GLY A 78 -0.71 -4.68 -21.00
N TYR A 79 -0.92 -5.19 -19.78
CA TYR A 79 -0.03 -4.98 -18.65
C TYR A 79 1.19 -5.90 -18.70
N TRP A 80 1.04 -7.13 -19.20
CA TRP A 80 2.18 -8.00 -19.51
C TRP A 80 3.17 -7.35 -20.48
N LYS A 81 2.66 -6.70 -21.54
CA LYS A 81 3.50 -5.97 -22.49
C LYS A 81 4.24 -4.83 -21.79
N LYS A 82 3.54 -3.98 -21.03
CA LYS A 82 4.17 -2.88 -20.27
C LYS A 82 5.25 -3.39 -19.31
N TYR A 83 4.98 -4.49 -18.60
CA TYR A 83 5.95 -5.09 -17.70
C TYR A 83 7.20 -5.58 -18.44
N ALA A 84 7.03 -6.23 -19.60
CA ALA A 84 8.15 -6.65 -20.43
C ALA A 84 8.94 -5.46 -21.02
N ASP A 85 8.26 -4.42 -21.50
CA ASP A 85 8.91 -3.18 -21.97
C ASP A 85 9.67 -2.49 -20.82
N LEU A 86 9.10 -2.46 -19.62
CA LEU A 86 9.75 -1.94 -18.41
C LEU A 86 10.99 -2.76 -18.08
N GLU A 87 10.87 -4.10 -17.99
CA GLU A 87 11.98 -5.04 -17.76
C GLU A 87 13.11 -4.83 -18.76
N PHE A 88 12.78 -4.67 -20.04
CA PHE A 88 13.76 -4.42 -21.09
C PHE A 88 14.41 -3.04 -20.97
N SER A 89 13.64 -2.03 -20.53
CA SER A 89 14.13 -0.68 -20.31
C SER A 89 15.12 -0.62 -19.15
N ILE A 90 14.89 -1.36 -18.06
CA ILE A 90 15.71 -1.36 -16.82
C ILE A 90 16.85 -2.40 -16.77
N ALA A 91 16.72 -3.53 -17.47
CA ALA A 91 17.78 -4.54 -17.59
C ALA A 91 18.96 -4.04 -18.43
#